data_AF-A0A3A0CTL8-F1
#
_entry.id   AF-A0A3A0CTL8-F1
#
_cell.length_a   1.000
_cell.length_b   1.000
_cell.length_c   1.000
_cell.angle_alpha   90.00
_cell.angle_beta   90.00
_cell.angle_gamma   90.00
#
_symmetry.space_group_name_H-M   'P 1'
#
loop_
_entity.id
_entity.type
_entity.pdbx_description
1 polymer ?
#
loop_
_entity_poly.entity_id
_entity_poly.type
_entity_poly.pdbx_seq_one_letter_code
_entity_poly.pdbx_strand_id
1 'polypeptide(L)'
;MFAHETRAENARPNRHRAAATHQHGAFVCGTYHGSALDAILFDKVQSSQRAQQGLASRPAQTFVAGDLVVIEDDGTLIAEPGRNAFDLRNKGLHFTPNTNGSYDVSASTLTFDEGLGTNLNAGDDTNHRINFTSGFSFPFAGQTWDHTYIRSNGNLTFGGIGNPDFYDPADFNLELPIIAAFFVDLNPQAGGGVYYQQAGDRFVITWDRIPEFGAQNSNTIQLTLFADGSFDIVFTDVDIQVAANGNPIYVGFSIGDLGAEFQSVNFSNLPITGSRAGAIFEAFEDIPYRVVSTVGIAQRFYAVQPDSFDQLVLITDFDLLGAPFGAFYQFVRNDIQGLGLNNFDLTANYGSAGRLQGFLHMNFVNYWPDNPAGFSFVNVLGQEAEHEWGAFVRSLVNGVETDLILGRSLGHWSFYLDTDGSVMEGNGWQDNGNGTFTTVRSFDNFSLLDHYLMGLRPAEEIPPFFLIDVPGVTLTQRSAFPQTGVTATGVKRT
;
A
#
# COMPACT_ATOMS: atom_id res chain seq x y z
N MET A 1 5.11 -24.41 -13.86
CA MET A 1 6.34 -23.69 -14.29
C MET A 1 5.97 -22.23 -14.30
N PHE A 2 6.28 -21.52 -13.21
CA PHE A 2 5.71 -20.20 -12.90
C PHE A 2 6.49 -19.09 -13.62
N ALA A 3 5.78 -18.15 -14.24
CA ALA A 3 6.33 -16.99 -14.93
C ALA A 3 6.08 -15.73 -14.08
N HIS A 4 7.03 -14.79 -14.16
CA HIS A 4 7.02 -13.51 -13.45
C HIS A 4 6.22 -12.43 -14.20
N GLU A 5 5.47 -11.64 -13.42
CA GLU A 5 4.96 -10.26 -13.63
C GLU A 5 3.97 -9.94 -14.77
N THR A 6 2.80 -9.36 -14.42
CA THR A 6 2.44 -7.91 -14.57
C THR A 6 0.95 -7.61 -14.29
N ARG A 7 0.68 -6.43 -13.69
CA ARG A 7 -0.51 -5.55 -13.74
C ARG A 7 -1.82 -5.78 -12.93
N ALA A 8 -2.12 -4.74 -12.12
CA ALA A 8 -3.24 -3.78 -12.23
C ALA A 8 -4.56 -3.87 -11.41
N GLU A 9 -4.72 -4.71 -10.39
CA GLU A 9 -6.00 -4.70 -9.62
C GLU A 9 -5.87 -4.63 -8.08
N ASN A 10 -4.64 -4.63 -7.54
CA ASN A 10 -4.41 -4.65 -6.09
C ASN A 10 -3.86 -3.33 -5.54
N ALA A 11 -4.40 -2.20 -6.02
CA ALA A 11 -4.19 -0.92 -5.35
C ALA A 11 -4.68 -1.04 -3.90
N ARG A 12 -3.92 -0.44 -2.97
CA ARG A 12 -4.28 -0.24 -1.56
C ARG A 12 -5.80 -0.05 -1.44
N PRO A 13 -6.52 -0.84 -0.62
CA PRO A 13 -7.95 -0.63 -0.46
C PRO A 13 -8.14 0.82 -0.02
N ASN A 14 -8.73 1.63 -0.91
CA ASN A 14 -8.88 3.06 -0.69
C ASN A 14 -9.54 3.23 0.66
N ARG A 15 -8.81 3.81 1.63
CA ARG A 15 -9.26 4.01 3.01
C ARG A 15 -10.64 4.69 3.05
N HIS A 16 -11.03 5.38 1.97
CA HIS A 16 -12.30 6.08 1.81
C HIS A 16 -13.22 5.62 0.65
N ARG A 17 -12.83 4.73 -0.29
CA ARG A 17 -13.80 4.25 -1.33
C ARG A 17 -14.87 3.33 -0.76
N ALA A 18 -14.66 2.79 0.44
CA ALA A 18 -15.69 2.03 1.16
C ALA A 18 -16.95 2.88 1.49
N ALA A 19 -16.89 4.21 1.41
CA ALA A 19 -18.05 5.07 1.63
C ALA A 19 -18.90 5.31 0.36
N ALA A 20 -18.40 5.04 -0.85
CA ALA A 20 -19.07 5.42 -2.10
C ALA A 20 -19.81 4.28 -2.82
N THR A 21 -19.60 3.02 -2.44
CA THR A 21 -20.40 1.89 -2.96
C THR A 21 -21.31 1.34 -1.87
N HIS A 22 -22.42 2.06 -1.63
CA HIS A 22 -23.63 1.48 -1.04
C HIS A 22 -24.28 0.48 -2.02
N GLN A 23 -23.57 -0.60 -2.35
CA GLN A 23 -24.16 -1.79 -2.96
C GLN A 23 -23.88 -2.98 -2.05
N HIS A 24 -24.87 -3.27 -1.20
CA HIS A 24 -25.07 -4.54 -0.49
C HIS A 24 -23.86 -5.16 0.21
N GLY A 25 -23.51 -4.68 1.41
CA GLY A 25 -22.84 -5.49 2.44
C GLY A 25 -21.52 -6.19 2.09
N ALA A 26 -20.85 -5.81 1.00
CA ALA A 26 -19.63 -6.45 0.55
C ALA A 26 -18.42 -5.97 1.36
N PHE A 27 -17.86 -6.88 2.15
CA PHE A 27 -16.58 -6.74 2.85
C PHE A 27 -15.45 -6.46 1.84
N VAL A 28 -14.58 -5.47 2.07
CA VAL A 28 -13.35 -5.27 1.27
C VAL A 28 -12.19 -5.90 2.03
N CYS A 29 -11.38 -6.73 1.36
CA CYS A 29 -10.19 -7.31 1.97
C CYS A 29 -9.15 -6.23 2.26
N GLY A 30 -8.58 -6.22 3.47
CA GLY A 30 -7.45 -5.35 3.83
C GLY A 30 -6.07 -5.89 3.40
N THR A 31 -6.00 -7.09 2.82
CA THR A 31 -4.77 -7.75 2.35
C THR A 31 -4.42 -7.24 0.95
N TYR A 32 -3.23 -6.67 0.77
CA TYR A 32 -2.72 -6.18 -0.52
C TYR A 32 -1.18 -6.24 -0.58
N HIS A 33 -0.66 -6.17 -1.80
CA HIS A 33 0.78 -6.07 -2.08
C HIS A 33 1.39 -4.83 -1.39
N GLY A 34 2.56 -4.95 -0.77
CA GLY A 34 3.27 -3.80 -0.20
C GLY A 34 2.80 -3.33 1.19
N SER A 35 1.79 -3.97 1.80
CA SER A 35 1.27 -3.60 3.13
C SER A 35 2.31 -3.55 4.26
N ALA A 36 3.37 -4.38 4.24
CA ALA A 36 4.45 -4.26 5.22
C ALA A 36 5.30 -2.99 5.05
N LEU A 37 5.46 -2.48 3.83
CA LEU A 37 6.20 -1.23 3.59
C LEU A 37 5.41 -0.05 4.15
N ASP A 38 4.09 -0.04 3.96
CA ASP A 38 3.19 0.93 4.58
C ASP A 38 3.29 0.90 6.11
N ALA A 39 3.36 -0.29 6.71
CA ALA A 39 3.51 -0.43 8.16
C ALA A 39 4.88 0.08 8.68
N ILE A 40 5.96 -0.19 7.95
CA ILE A 40 7.30 0.34 8.28
C ILE A 40 7.32 1.86 8.18
N LEU A 41 6.72 2.42 7.12
CA LEU A 41 6.61 3.85 6.95
C LEU A 41 5.83 4.49 8.09
N PHE A 42 4.67 3.93 8.41
CA PHE A 42 3.84 4.41 9.50
C PHE A 42 4.62 4.45 10.83
N ASP A 43 5.32 3.38 11.19
CA ASP A 43 6.13 3.30 12.40
C ASP A 43 7.22 4.38 12.46
N LYS A 44 7.92 4.61 11.35
CA LYS A 44 8.94 5.64 11.24
C LYS A 44 8.38 7.05 11.35
N VAL A 45 7.25 7.33 10.68
CA VAL A 45 6.57 8.63 10.74
C VAL A 45 6.14 8.91 12.16
N GLN A 46 5.48 7.96 12.81
CA GLN A 46 5.00 8.09 14.19
C GLN A 46 6.17 8.34 15.15
N SER A 47 7.25 7.56 15.02
CA SER A 47 8.47 7.73 15.82
C SER A 47 9.08 9.13 15.65
N SER A 48 9.14 9.61 14.41
CA SER A 48 9.68 10.93 14.06
C SER A 48 8.84 12.07 14.65
N GLN A 49 7.52 12.02 14.47
CA GLN A 49 6.60 13.05 14.98
C GLN A 49 6.62 13.13 16.51
N ARG A 50 6.66 11.98 17.19
CA ARG A 50 6.78 11.95 18.66
C ARG A 50 8.08 12.58 19.14
N ALA A 51 9.20 12.27 18.47
CA ALA A 51 10.50 12.84 18.81
C ALA A 51 10.47 14.37 18.67
N GLN A 52 9.86 14.90 17.62
CA GLN A 52 9.72 16.35 17.41
C GLN A 52 8.82 17.03 18.45
N GLN A 53 7.73 16.38 18.84
CA GLN A 53 6.82 16.91 19.85
C GLN A 53 7.35 16.75 21.29
N GLY A 54 8.49 16.09 21.48
CA GLY A 54 9.06 15.82 22.80
C GLY A 54 8.16 14.94 23.67
N LEU A 55 7.33 14.09 23.05
CA LEU A 55 6.38 13.24 23.77
C LEU A 55 7.11 12.09 24.47
N ALA A 56 7.10 12.11 25.80
CA ALA A 56 7.59 10.98 26.60
C ALA A 56 6.73 9.72 26.36
N SER A 57 7.34 8.54 26.53
CA SER A 57 6.59 7.30 26.67
C SER A 57 5.83 7.29 28.00
N ARG A 58 4.64 6.69 27.99
CA ARG A 58 3.85 6.43 29.20
C ARG A 58 4.36 5.14 29.86
N PRO A 59 4.14 4.93 31.17
CA PRO A 59 4.36 3.62 31.76
C PRO A 59 3.51 2.59 31.04
N ALA A 60 4.14 1.55 30.51
CA ALA A 60 3.50 0.45 29.81
C ALA A 60 4.25 -0.84 30.10
N GLN A 61 3.55 -1.96 30.07
CA GLN A 61 4.10 -3.30 30.23
C GLN A 61 4.00 -4.11 28.95
N THR A 62 4.96 -5.00 28.77
CA THR A 62 4.89 -6.11 27.81
C THR A 62 5.16 -7.37 28.60
N PHE A 63 4.17 -8.26 28.66
CA PHE A 63 4.26 -9.46 29.49
C PHE A 63 3.48 -10.63 28.90
N VAL A 64 3.90 -11.84 29.28
CA VAL A 64 3.25 -13.09 28.88
C VAL A 64 2.16 -13.44 29.89
N ALA A 65 0.94 -13.64 29.41
CA ALA A 65 -0.23 -14.02 30.18
C ALA A 65 -0.82 -15.33 29.62
N GLY A 66 -0.32 -16.47 30.11
CA GLY A 66 -0.65 -17.77 29.51
C GLY A 66 -0.06 -17.86 28.10
N ASP A 67 -0.93 -18.14 27.12
CA ASP A 67 -0.55 -18.25 25.70
C ASP A 67 -0.62 -16.91 24.94
N LEU A 68 -0.88 -15.80 25.65
CA LEU A 68 -0.98 -14.46 25.09
C LEU A 68 0.21 -13.60 25.49
N VAL A 69 0.63 -12.71 24.60
CA VAL A 69 1.49 -11.58 24.95
C VAL A 69 0.61 -10.34 25.03
N VAL A 70 0.54 -9.73 26.20
CA VAL A 70 -0.18 -8.48 26.42
C VAL A 70 0.82 -7.33 26.25
N ILE A 71 0.48 -6.39 25.38
CA ILE A 71 1.30 -5.22 25.06
C ILE A 71 0.47 -3.98 25.35
N GLU A 72 0.89 -3.21 26.34
CA GLU A 72 0.29 -1.91 26.64
C GLU A 72 0.92 -0.84 25.74
N ASP A 73 0.09 0.06 25.23
CA ASP A 73 0.56 1.23 24.50
C ASP A 73 1.17 2.25 25.47
N ASP A 74 2.42 2.62 25.23
CA ASP A 74 3.11 3.72 25.91
C ASP A 74 2.92 5.06 25.17
N GLY A 75 2.03 5.08 24.19
CA GLY A 75 1.78 6.16 23.26
C GLY A 75 2.60 6.07 21.97
N THR A 76 3.46 5.06 21.78
CA THR A 76 4.24 4.88 20.53
C THR A 76 3.66 3.83 19.60
N LEU A 77 2.66 3.05 20.01
CA LEU A 77 2.10 1.98 19.17
C LEU A 77 0.82 2.41 18.46
N ILE A 78 0.08 3.36 19.04
CA ILE A 78 -1.24 3.77 18.53
C ILE A 78 -1.17 5.23 18.09
N ALA A 79 -1.52 5.50 16.83
CA ALA A 79 -1.83 6.84 16.37
C ALA A 79 -3.34 7.06 16.48
N GLU A 80 -3.73 8.13 17.16
CA GLU A 80 -5.12 8.56 17.24
C GLU A 80 -5.58 9.20 15.91
N PRO A 81 -6.89 9.17 15.61
CA PRO A 81 -7.44 9.88 14.45
C PRO A 81 -6.99 11.34 14.43
N GLY A 82 -6.71 11.86 13.24
CA GLY A 82 -6.17 13.21 13.08
C GLY A 82 -6.19 13.67 11.64
N ARG A 83 -6.24 14.99 11.46
CA ARG A 83 -6.27 15.63 10.15
C ARG A 83 -5.11 16.62 10.01
N ASN A 84 -4.23 16.37 9.05
CA ASN A 84 -3.25 17.32 8.56
C ASN A 84 -3.65 17.76 7.14
N ALA A 85 -4.45 18.82 7.04
CA ALA A 85 -4.88 19.33 5.74
C ALA A 85 -3.76 20.12 5.04
N PHE A 86 -3.69 20.03 3.72
CA PHE A 86 -2.73 20.77 2.90
C PHE A 86 -2.81 22.28 3.15
N ASP A 87 -1.76 22.81 3.76
CA ASP A 87 -1.68 24.20 4.21
C ASP A 87 -0.52 24.98 3.54
N LEU A 88 0.08 24.42 2.49
CA LEU A 88 1.19 25.04 1.75
C LEU A 88 0.74 25.88 0.55
N ARG A 89 -0.56 26.09 0.34
CA ARG A 89 -1.08 26.96 -0.72
C ARG A 89 -0.47 28.37 -0.62
N ASN A 90 0.00 28.90 -1.74
CA ASN A 90 0.72 30.19 -1.85
C ASN A 90 2.05 30.25 -1.05
N LYS A 91 2.69 29.11 -0.78
CA LYS A 91 4.01 29.06 -0.14
C LYS A 91 5.07 28.54 -1.09
N GLY A 92 6.32 28.86 -0.76
CA GLY A 92 7.52 28.34 -1.39
C GLY A 92 8.44 27.71 -0.35
N LEU A 93 9.05 26.58 -0.69
CA LEU A 93 10.05 25.87 0.11
C LEU A 93 11.37 25.87 -0.64
N HIS A 94 12.48 26.19 0.04
CA HIS A 94 13.84 26.06 -0.46
C HIS A 94 14.58 24.99 0.33
N PHE A 95 15.07 23.97 -0.37
CA PHE A 95 15.83 22.86 0.18
C PHE A 95 17.31 23.05 -0.18
N THR A 96 18.17 23.25 0.83
CA THR A 96 19.63 23.37 0.66
C THR A 96 20.34 22.11 1.17
N PRO A 97 21.19 21.43 0.37
CA PRO A 97 21.96 20.29 0.85
C PRO A 97 22.83 20.68 2.05
N ASN A 98 22.84 19.84 3.09
CA ASN A 98 23.57 20.10 4.33
C ASN A 98 24.69 19.07 4.57
N THR A 99 25.52 19.35 5.58
CA THR A 99 26.67 18.49 5.91
C THR A 99 26.32 17.11 6.49
N ASN A 100 25.05 16.88 6.84
CA ASN A 100 24.56 15.59 7.32
C ASN A 100 24.18 14.62 6.19
N GLY A 101 24.34 15.04 4.92
CA GLY A 101 23.86 14.27 3.76
C GLY A 101 22.35 14.36 3.57
N SER A 102 21.73 15.43 4.08
CA SER A 102 20.30 15.71 4.00
C SER A 102 20.07 17.16 3.54
N TYR A 103 18.92 17.75 3.84
CA TYR A 103 18.58 19.13 3.45
C TYR A 103 18.16 19.99 4.63
N ASP A 104 18.61 21.24 4.66
CA ASP A 104 17.98 22.29 5.46
C ASP A 104 16.85 22.94 4.64
N VAL A 105 15.71 23.19 5.26
CA VAL A 105 14.52 23.72 4.57
C VAL A 105 14.17 25.09 5.13
N SER A 106 13.99 26.05 4.24
CA SER A 106 13.59 27.42 4.56
C SER A 106 12.43 27.89 3.67
N ALA A 107 11.77 28.98 4.05
CA ALA A 107 10.77 29.60 3.20
C ALA A 107 11.46 30.22 1.98
N SER A 108 10.95 29.92 0.78
CA SER A 108 11.39 30.54 -0.46
C SER A 108 10.40 31.62 -0.91
N THR A 109 10.87 32.53 -1.77
CA THR A 109 9.98 33.51 -2.40
C THR A 109 9.13 32.79 -3.44
N LEU A 110 7.81 33.04 -3.44
CA LEU A 110 6.89 32.49 -4.45
C LEU A 110 7.20 33.07 -5.83
N THR A 111 8.14 32.44 -6.53
CA THR A 111 8.54 32.79 -7.90
C THR A 111 8.03 31.71 -8.82
N PHE A 112 7.03 32.05 -9.63
CA PHE A 112 6.46 31.14 -10.63
C PHE A 112 6.98 31.53 -12.01
N ASP A 113 7.64 30.61 -12.70
CA ASP A 113 8.07 30.80 -14.09
C ASP A 113 6.86 30.58 -15.01
N GLU A 114 6.35 31.67 -15.60
CA GLU A 114 5.23 31.62 -16.55
C GLU A 114 5.63 30.97 -17.90
N GLY A 115 6.93 30.86 -18.17
CA GLY A 115 7.48 30.25 -19.37
C GLY A 115 7.53 28.73 -19.29
N LEU A 116 6.38 28.05 -19.14
CA LEU A 116 6.28 26.62 -18.81
C LEU A 116 7.15 25.67 -19.66
N GLY A 117 7.46 26.04 -20.90
CA GLY A 117 8.36 25.29 -21.77
C GLY A 117 7.67 24.16 -22.53
N THR A 118 8.29 22.98 -22.54
CA THR A 118 7.85 21.82 -23.33
C THR A 118 6.75 21.08 -22.60
N ASN A 119 5.58 20.92 -23.24
CA ASN A 119 4.52 20.02 -22.75
C ASN A 119 4.90 18.56 -22.99
N LEU A 120 4.84 17.74 -21.94
CA LEU A 120 5.12 16.31 -22.02
C LEU A 120 3.98 15.50 -22.66
N ASN A 121 2.79 16.09 -22.78
CA ASN A 121 1.53 15.39 -23.09
C ASN A 121 1.32 14.20 -22.16
N ALA A 122 1.61 14.41 -20.87
CA ALA A 122 1.40 13.43 -19.82
C ALA A 122 -0.07 13.04 -19.78
N GLY A 123 -0.31 11.77 -19.49
CA GLY A 123 -1.61 11.23 -19.14
C GLY A 123 -1.64 10.72 -17.70
N ASP A 124 -2.68 9.97 -17.37
CA ASP A 124 -2.84 9.30 -16.10
C ASP A 124 -1.71 8.28 -15.90
N ASP A 125 -1.07 8.31 -14.74
CA ASP A 125 0.06 7.44 -14.36
C ASP A 125 1.23 7.36 -15.37
N THR A 126 1.44 8.43 -16.13
CA THR A 126 2.53 8.48 -17.13
C THR A 126 3.86 8.92 -16.55
N ASN A 127 4.93 8.41 -17.16
CA ASN A 127 6.31 8.63 -16.73
C ASN A 127 7.18 9.06 -17.92
N HIS A 128 7.95 10.14 -17.76
CA HIS A 128 8.76 10.71 -18.83
C HIS A 128 10.22 10.86 -18.42
N ARG A 129 11.12 10.15 -19.08
CA ARG A 129 12.57 10.30 -18.89
C ARG A 129 13.07 11.54 -19.62
N ILE A 130 13.66 12.49 -18.89
CA ILE A 130 14.24 13.72 -19.45
C ILE A 130 15.74 13.74 -19.17
N ASN A 131 16.54 13.77 -20.23
CA ASN A 131 17.98 14.00 -20.13
C ASN A 131 18.24 15.48 -19.91
N PHE A 132 19.09 15.80 -18.96
CA PHE A 132 19.61 17.14 -18.80
C PHE A 132 20.56 17.49 -19.94
N THR A 133 20.52 18.75 -20.36
CA THR A 133 21.33 19.27 -21.47
C THR A 133 22.33 20.32 -21.00
N SER A 134 23.17 20.81 -21.91
CA SER A 134 24.03 21.99 -21.67
C SER A 134 24.95 21.90 -20.46
N GLY A 135 25.35 20.69 -20.06
CA GLY A 135 26.25 20.44 -18.92
C GLY A 135 25.59 20.53 -17.54
N PHE A 136 24.26 20.71 -17.48
CA PHE A 136 23.53 20.62 -16.21
C PHE A 136 23.52 19.18 -15.69
N SER A 137 23.73 19.03 -14.39
CA SER A 137 23.60 17.78 -13.67
C SER A 137 23.07 18.08 -12.27
N PHE A 138 22.33 17.15 -11.67
CA PHE A 138 21.70 17.35 -10.37
C PHE A 138 22.29 16.41 -9.30
N PRO A 139 23.04 16.92 -8.31
CA PRO A 139 23.48 16.13 -7.16
C PRO A 139 22.30 15.81 -6.22
N PHE A 140 21.98 14.54 -6.04
CA PHE A 140 20.91 14.08 -5.13
C PHE A 140 21.11 12.63 -4.69
N ALA A 141 20.79 12.33 -3.43
CA ALA A 141 20.88 11.00 -2.83
C ALA A 141 22.25 10.30 -3.03
N GLY A 142 23.33 11.07 -2.83
CA GLY A 142 24.71 10.56 -2.93
C GLY A 142 25.20 10.30 -4.37
N GLN A 143 24.41 10.64 -5.39
CA GLN A 143 24.78 10.51 -6.80
C GLN A 143 24.61 11.84 -7.55
N THR A 144 25.26 11.97 -8.70
CA THR A 144 25.06 13.09 -9.62
C THR A 144 24.32 12.57 -10.85
N TRP A 145 23.12 13.10 -11.07
CA TRP A 145 22.22 12.63 -12.12
C TRP A 145 22.33 13.51 -13.38
N ASP A 146 22.37 12.86 -14.54
CA ASP A 146 22.29 13.47 -15.87
C ASP A 146 20.88 13.40 -16.48
N HIS A 147 19.93 12.81 -15.76
CA HIS A 147 18.53 12.70 -16.15
C HIS A 147 17.64 12.55 -14.92
N THR A 148 16.35 12.77 -15.12
CA THR A 148 15.29 12.47 -14.15
C THR A 148 14.13 11.82 -14.86
N TYR A 149 13.27 11.12 -14.11
CA TYR A 149 11.95 10.72 -14.56
C TYR A 149 10.92 11.69 -13.96
N ILE A 150 10.16 12.37 -14.81
CA ILE A 150 9.03 13.21 -14.41
C ILE A 150 7.77 12.35 -14.43
N ARG A 151 7.08 12.23 -13.30
CA ARG A 151 5.82 11.49 -13.18
C ARG A 151 4.63 12.44 -13.21
N SER A 152 3.50 11.98 -13.77
CA SER A 152 2.24 12.74 -13.76
C SER A 152 1.77 13.10 -12.36
N ASN A 153 2.07 12.24 -11.39
CA ASN A 153 1.62 12.30 -9.99
C ASN A 153 2.41 13.29 -9.11
N GLY A 154 2.99 14.35 -9.68
CA GLY A 154 3.58 15.43 -8.90
C GLY A 154 4.95 15.12 -8.27
N ASN A 155 5.72 14.18 -8.83
CA ASN A 155 7.02 13.80 -8.30
C ASN A 155 8.08 13.51 -9.38
N LEU A 156 9.34 13.52 -8.95
CA LEU A 156 10.49 13.07 -9.73
C LEU A 156 11.10 11.82 -9.11
N THR A 157 11.57 10.88 -9.94
CA THR A 157 12.42 9.77 -9.49
C THR A 157 13.76 9.79 -10.22
N PHE A 158 14.78 9.25 -9.55
CA PHE A 158 16.14 9.13 -10.09
C PHE A 158 16.59 7.67 -10.08
N GLY A 159 17.44 7.29 -11.04
CA GLY A 159 17.94 5.91 -11.20
C GLY A 159 16.93 4.92 -11.80
N GLY A 160 15.64 5.24 -11.80
CA GLY A 160 14.58 4.44 -12.40
C GLY A 160 13.22 5.11 -12.29
N ILE A 161 12.17 4.44 -12.77
CA ILE A 161 10.79 4.97 -12.79
C ILE A 161 10.04 4.67 -11.48
N GLY A 162 10.46 3.65 -10.72
CA GLY A 162 9.63 3.09 -9.64
C GLY A 162 8.49 2.27 -10.24
N ASN A 163 7.32 2.25 -9.58
CA ASN A 163 6.10 1.67 -10.14
C ASN A 163 5.63 2.50 -11.35
N PRO A 164 5.66 1.95 -12.58
CA PRO A 164 5.32 2.70 -13.78
C PRO A 164 3.82 2.65 -14.11
N ASP A 165 3.05 1.80 -13.44
CA ASP A 165 1.71 1.40 -13.89
C ASP A 165 0.58 2.17 -13.22
N PHE A 166 0.77 2.59 -11.97
CA PHE A 166 -0.25 3.32 -11.21
C PHE A 166 0.36 4.19 -10.09
N TYR A 167 -0.43 5.12 -9.54
CA TYR A 167 -0.12 5.80 -8.29
C TYR A 167 -0.15 4.84 -7.09
N ASP A 168 0.98 4.70 -6.40
CA ASP A 168 1.07 4.01 -5.12
C ASP A 168 1.76 4.92 -4.08
N PRO A 169 1.10 5.30 -2.96
CA PRO A 169 1.76 6.10 -1.92
C PRO A 169 3.01 5.42 -1.33
N ALA A 170 3.12 4.08 -1.42
CA ALA A 170 4.31 3.35 -1.00
C ALA A 170 5.55 3.70 -1.84
N ASP A 171 5.36 4.16 -3.09
CA ASP A 171 6.45 4.61 -3.98
C ASP A 171 7.29 5.73 -3.37
N PHE A 172 6.75 6.51 -2.43
CA PHE A 172 7.50 7.56 -1.76
C PHE A 172 8.72 7.02 -1.01
N ASN A 173 8.71 5.73 -0.66
CA ASN A 173 9.80 5.11 0.10
C ASN A 173 10.32 3.82 -0.54
N LEU A 174 9.92 3.54 -1.78
CA LEU A 174 10.56 2.48 -2.57
C LEU A 174 12.03 2.81 -2.84
N GLU A 175 12.74 1.79 -3.28
CA GLU A 175 14.20 1.64 -3.48
C GLU A 175 14.87 2.64 -4.45
N LEU A 176 14.26 3.80 -4.70
CA LEU A 176 14.78 4.86 -5.56
C LEU A 176 14.69 6.24 -4.90
N PRO A 177 15.66 7.13 -5.16
CA PRO A 177 15.54 8.52 -4.75
C PRO A 177 14.34 9.21 -5.43
N ILE A 178 13.55 9.93 -4.63
CA ILE A 178 12.35 10.66 -5.04
C ILE A 178 12.34 12.09 -4.48
N ILE A 179 11.94 13.05 -5.31
CA ILE A 179 11.48 14.37 -4.87
C ILE A 179 9.97 14.42 -5.09
N ALA A 180 9.22 14.45 -3.99
CA ALA A 180 7.77 14.63 -4.00
C ALA A 180 7.47 16.13 -3.95
N ALA A 181 7.30 16.76 -5.11
CA ALA A 181 6.88 18.15 -5.15
C ALA A 181 5.45 18.30 -4.60
N PHE A 182 4.58 17.37 -5.02
CA PHE A 182 3.19 17.26 -4.60
C PHE A 182 2.69 15.85 -4.95
N PHE A 183 3.22 14.82 -4.29
CA PHE A 183 3.01 13.43 -4.67
C PHE A 183 1.60 12.96 -4.26
N VAL A 184 0.70 12.89 -5.26
CA VAL A 184 -0.70 12.49 -5.15
C VAL A 184 -1.20 11.97 -6.51
N ASP A 185 -2.29 11.23 -6.50
CA ASP A 185 -2.97 10.62 -7.67
C ASP A 185 -3.55 11.69 -8.62
N LEU A 186 -2.73 12.23 -9.53
CA LEU A 186 -3.10 13.31 -10.44
C LEU A 186 -3.42 12.77 -11.83
N ASN A 187 -4.43 13.36 -12.49
CA ASN A 187 -4.86 12.97 -13.82
C ASN A 187 -4.74 14.13 -14.84
N PRO A 188 -3.58 14.29 -15.50
CA PRO A 188 -3.40 15.26 -16.58
C PRO A 188 -4.32 15.07 -17.80
N GLN A 189 -4.91 13.88 -18.00
CA GLN A 189 -5.87 13.67 -19.10
C GLN A 189 -7.21 14.37 -18.84
N ALA A 190 -7.55 14.59 -17.57
CA ALA A 190 -8.79 15.24 -17.17
C ALA A 190 -8.69 16.78 -17.12
N GLY A 191 -7.47 17.34 -17.10
CA GLY A 191 -7.25 18.78 -17.15
C GLY A 191 -5.78 19.17 -16.94
N GLY A 192 -5.42 20.37 -17.42
CA GLY A 192 -4.09 20.92 -17.21
C GLY A 192 -2.99 20.30 -18.09
N GLY A 193 -1.76 20.28 -17.58
CA GLY A 193 -0.63 19.62 -18.24
C GLY A 193 0.65 19.61 -17.42
N VAL A 194 1.57 18.71 -17.79
CA VAL A 194 2.91 18.62 -17.19
C VAL A 194 3.93 19.18 -18.17
N TYR A 195 4.73 20.12 -17.71
CA TYR A 195 5.68 20.87 -18.51
C TYR A 195 7.07 20.83 -17.90
N TYR A 196 8.09 20.98 -18.73
CA TYR A 196 9.43 21.26 -18.26
C TYR A 196 10.14 22.30 -19.12
N GLN A 197 11.04 23.04 -18.49
CA GLN A 197 11.97 23.95 -19.13
C GLN A 197 13.35 23.77 -18.52
N GLN A 198 14.39 23.91 -19.33
CA GLN A 198 15.76 23.95 -18.83
C GLN A 198 16.44 25.26 -19.22
N ALA A 199 17.04 25.93 -18.24
CA ALA A 199 18.00 27.01 -18.41
C ALA A 199 19.42 26.51 -18.07
N GLY A 200 20.44 27.35 -18.29
CA GLY A 200 21.83 26.95 -18.04
C GLY A 200 22.14 26.62 -16.58
N ASP A 201 21.39 27.21 -15.65
CA ASP A 201 21.60 27.13 -14.19
C ASP A 201 20.48 26.39 -13.44
N ARG A 202 19.35 26.09 -14.09
CA ARG A 202 18.18 25.46 -13.47
C ARG A 202 17.37 24.58 -14.40
N PHE A 203 16.68 23.59 -13.82
CA PHE A 203 15.69 22.75 -14.50
C PHE A 203 14.34 22.89 -13.79
N VAL A 204 13.33 23.36 -14.51
CA VAL A 204 12.00 23.72 -13.97
C VAL A 204 10.97 22.73 -14.48
N ILE A 205 10.15 22.20 -13.58
CA ILE A 205 9.02 21.31 -13.87
C ILE A 205 7.76 21.96 -13.35
N THR A 206 6.70 21.98 -14.15
CA THR A 206 5.40 22.51 -13.72
C THR A 206 4.31 21.49 -13.98
N TRP A 207 3.56 21.15 -12.92
CA TRP A 207 2.25 20.53 -13.02
C TRP A 207 1.24 21.67 -12.99
N ASP A 208 0.66 22.06 -14.13
CA ASP A 208 -0.23 23.22 -14.26
C ASP A 208 -1.70 22.79 -14.31
N ARG A 209 -2.51 23.25 -13.35
CA ARG A 209 -3.98 23.07 -13.29
C ARG A 209 -4.44 21.62 -13.46
N ILE A 210 -3.74 20.70 -12.81
CA ILE A 210 -4.01 19.27 -12.93
C ILE A 210 -5.00 18.85 -11.84
N PRO A 211 -6.12 18.19 -12.19
CA PRO A 211 -7.04 17.61 -11.22
C PRO A 211 -6.47 16.32 -10.62
N GLU A 212 -6.89 16.01 -9.40
CA GLU A 212 -6.78 14.64 -8.85
C GLU A 212 -7.64 13.66 -9.67
N PHE A 213 -7.21 12.40 -9.78
CA PHE A 213 -7.95 11.35 -10.45
C PHE A 213 -9.38 11.22 -9.88
N GLY A 214 -10.38 11.37 -10.76
CA GLY A 214 -11.80 11.26 -10.40
C GLY A 214 -12.37 12.44 -9.60
N ALA A 215 -11.59 13.50 -9.36
CA ALA A 215 -12.05 14.71 -8.69
C ALA A 215 -12.28 15.88 -9.66
N GLN A 216 -12.85 16.98 -9.14
CA GLN A 216 -13.08 18.23 -9.88
C GLN A 216 -12.36 19.38 -9.14
N ASN A 217 -11.05 19.24 -8.95
CA ASN A 217 -10.16 20.23 -8.34
C ASN A 217 -9.08 20.66 -9.36
N SER A 218 -8.32 21.71 -9.06
CA SER A 218 -7.22 22.17 -9.91
C SER A 218 -6.00 22.46 -9.07
N ASN A 219 -4.84 21.94 -9.47
CA ASN A 219 -3.61 22.07 -8.70
C ASN A 219 -2.44 22.49 -9.61
N THR A 220 -1.76 23.59 -9.23
CA THR A 220 -0.59 24.15 -9.90
C THR A 220 0.60 24.18 -8.95
N ILE A 221 1.62 23.39 -9.27
CA ILE A 221 2.86 23.22 -8.51
C ILE A 221 4.05 23.35 -9.46
N GLN A 222 5.11 24.03 -9.02
CA GLN A 222 6.35 24.13 -9.78
C GLN A 222 7.55 23.72 -8.91
N LEU A 223 8.40 22.86 -9.47
CA LEU A 223 9.64 22.37 -8.87
C LEU A 223 10.81 22.90 -9.70
N THR A 224 11.80 23.50 -9.04
CA THR A 224 13.04 23.96 -9.68
C THR A 224 14.23 23.26 -9.07
N LEU A 225 15.03 22.59 -9.90
CA LEU A 225 16.30 21.97 -9.51
C LEU A 225 17.47 22.87 -9.88
N PHE A 226 18.47 22.98 -8.99
CA PHE A 226 19.69 23.74 -9.21
C PHE A 226 20.92 22.83 -9.26
N ALA A 227 21.97 23.28 -9.96
CA ALA A 227 23.18 22.49 -10.19
C ALA A 227 24.00 22.20 -8.91
N ASP A 228 23.76 22.92 -7.82
CA ASP A 228 24.37 22.68 -6.52
C ASP A 228 23.64 21.62 -5.68
N GLY A 229 22.57 21.03 -6.22
CA GLY A 229 21.74 20.03 -5.55
C GLY A 229 20.60 20.62 -4.72
N SER A 230 20.52 21.94 -4.59
CA SER A 230 19.35 22.60 -4.00
C SER A 230 18.14 22.53 -4.92
N PHE A 231 16.95 22.68 -4.33
CA PHE A 231 15.71 22.76 -5.11
C PHE A 231 14.65 23.58 -4.40
N ASP A 232 13.78 24.19 -5.21
CA ASP A 232 12.61 24.94 -4.75
C ASP A 232 11.32 24.23 -5.13
N ILE A 233 10.34 24.20 -4.22
CA ILE A 233 8.96 23.80 -4.52
C ILE A 233 8.06 25.00 -4.24
N VAL A 234 7.25 25.40 -5.22
CA VAL A 234 6.27 26.48 -5.07
C VAL A 234 4.86 26.00 -5.39
N PHE A 235 3.92 26.40 -4.53
CA PHE A 235 2.51 26.00 -4.60
C PHE A 235 1.66 27.21 -4.94
N THR A 236 1.45 27.48 -6.22
CA THR A 236 0.77 28.71 -6.67
C THR A 236 -0.73 28.63 -6.42
N ASP A 237 -1.37 27.54 -6.84
CA ASP A 237 -2.81 27.40 -6.74
C ASP A 237 -3.18 25.94 -6.53
N VAL A 238 -3.48 25.54 -5.28
CA VAL A 238 -3.73 24.14 -4.92
C VAL A 238 -5.08 24.03 -4.22
N ASP A 239 -6.04 23.39 -4.87
CA ASP A 239 -7.40 23.20 -4.36
C ASP A 239 -7.52 22.01 -3.41
N ILE A 240 -6.68 20.98 -3.60
CA ILE A 240 -6.69 19.81 -2.72
C ILE A 240 -6.34 20.24 -1.29
N GLN A 241 -7.17 19.80 -0.35
CA GLN A 241 -6.93 19.94 1.09
C GLN A 241 -6.56 18.61 1.71
N VAL A 242 -7.19 17.54 1.23
CA VAL A 242 -6.91 16.12 1.52
C VAL A 242 -7.25 15.37 0.24
N ALA A 243 -6.49 14.31 -0.09
CA ALA A 243 -6.74 13.53 -1.30
C ALA A 243 -8.13 12.86 -1.23
N ALA A 244 -8.91 12.90 -2.32
CA ALA A 244 -10.22 12.27 -2.42
C ALA A 244 -10.17 10.74 -2.29
N ASN A 245 -9.03 10.13 -2.64
CA ASN A 245 -8.81 8.69 -2.44
C ASN A 245 -8.44 8.34 -0.98
N GLY A 246 -8.11 9.34 -0.16
CA GLY A 246 -7.75 9.20 1.25
C GLY A 246 -6.31 8.76 1.50
N ASN A 247 -5.47 8.71 0.46
CA ASN A 247 -4.04 8.52 0.60
C ASN A 247 -3.37 9.84 1.01
N PRO A 248 -2.19 9.76 1.65
CA PRO A 248 -1.42 10.95 1.98
C PRO A 248 -0.91 11.66 0.73
N ILE A 249 -0.94 12.98 0.77
CA ILE A 249 -0.19 13.83 -0.15
C ILE A 249 1.20 14.01 0.46
N TYR A 250 2.25 13.62 -0.25
CA TYR A 250 3.62 13.84 0.22
C TYR A 250 4.24 15.08 -0.42
N VAL A 251 4.89 15.88 0.42
CA VAL A 251 5.78 16.97 0.00
C VAL A 251 7.14 16.73 0.63
N GLY A 252 8.23 16.85 -0.12
CA GLY A 252 9.60 16.70 0.37
C GLY A 252 10.42 15.75 -0.48
N PHE A 253 11.28 14.95 0.15
CA PHE A 253 12.13 13.99 -0.55
C PHE A 253 12.39 12.72 0.27
N SER A 254 12.78 11.66 -0.43
CA SER A 254 13.35 10.44 0.13
C SER A 254 14.51 9.97 -0.75
N ILE A 255 15.57 9.43 -0.15
CA ILE A 255 16.74 8.89 -0.87
C ILE A 255 16.55 7.43 -1.28
N GLY A 256 15.40 6.81 -0.96
CA GLY A 256 15.11 5.41 -1.28
C GLY A 256 15.80 4.40 -0.36
N ASP A 257 16.18 4.80 0.86
CA ASP A 257 16.80 3.92 1.86
C ASP A 257 15.87 3.67 3.05
N LEU A 258 15.23 2.48 3.06
CA LEU A 258 14.38 2.02 4.16
C LEU A 258 15.17 1.71 5.45
N GLY A 259 16.50 1.71 5.44
CA GLY A 259 17.33 1.65 6.64
C GLY A 259 17.56 3.03 7.29
N ALA A 260 17.38 4.12 6.54
CA ALA A 260 17.66 5.47 7.03
C ALA A 260 16.56 6.03 7.94
N GLU A 261 16.92 6.97 8.82
CA GLU A 261 15.96 7.71 9.66
C GLU A 261 15.06 8.61 8.81
N PHE A 262 13.81 8.81 9.23
CA PHE A 262 12.88 9.73 8.59
C PHE A 262 12.60 10.95 9.47
N GLN A 263 12.46 12.10 8.85
CA GLN A 263 11.98 13.34 9.46
C GLN A 263 10.63 13.70 8.87
N SER A 264 9.55 13.26 9.53
CA SER A 264 8.21 13.78 9.25
C SER A 264 8.08 15.13 9.92
N VAL A 265 7.81 16.19 9.16
CA VAL A 265 7.86 17.59 9.61
C VAL A 265 6.53 18.30 9.33
N ASN A 266 6.39 19.50 9.88
CA ASN A 266 5.37 20.46 9.47
C ASN A 266 6.08 21.66 8.81
N PHE A 267 5.94 21.79 7.49
CA PHE A 267 6.57 22.86 6.69
C PHE A 267 5.93 24.24 6.91
N SER A 268 4.84 24.35 7.66
CA SER A 268 4.38 25.65 8.17
C SER A 268 5.26 26.19 9.32
N ASN A 269 6.11 25.36 9.92
CA ASN A 269 7.01 25.71 11.03
C ASN A 269 8.49 25.81 10.61
N LEU A 270 8.77 26.52 9.53
CA LEU A 270 10.15 26.75 9.03
C LEU A 270 10.95 27.70 9.95
N PRO A 271 12.30 27.60 9.99
CA PRO A 271 13.14 26.67 9.21
C PRO A 271 13.24 25.27 9.85
N ILE A 272 13.57 24.28 9.01
CA ILE A 272 13.82 22.89 9.41
C ILE A 272 15.28 22.55 9.13
N THR A 273 15.94 21.86 10.06
CA THR A 273 17.30 21.35 9.88
C THR A 273 17.27 19.85 9.65
N GLY A 274 17.81 19.42 8.51
CA GLY A 274 17.90 18.00 8.17
C GLY A 274 18.90 17.25 9.05
N SER A 275 18.48 16.16 9.69
CA SER A 275 19.41 15.25 10.39
C SER A 275 20.10 14.31 9.39
N ARG A 276 20.72 13.21 9.83
CA ARG A 276 21.14 12.09 8.94
C ARG A 276 19.95 11.34 8.32
N ALA A 277 18.84 12.03 8.11
CA ALA A 277 17.60 11.44 7.64
C ALA A 277 17.68 11.15 6.13
N GLY A 278 17.28 9.93 5.77
CA GLY A 278 17.06 9.54 4.39
C GLY A 278 15.79 10.11 3.78
N ALA A 279 14.97 10.80 4.56
CA ALA A 279 13.81 11.53 4.06
C ALA A 279 13.45 12.72 4.97
N ILE A 280 13.09 13.84 4.38
CA ILE A 280 12.38 14.96 5.05
C ILE A 280 11.11 15.20 4.28
N PHE A 281 9.97 15.08 4.95
CA PHE A 281 8.68 15.23 4.29
C PHE A 281 7.57 15.62 5.25
N GLU A 282 6.53 16.19 4.68
CA GLU A 282 5.23 16.32 5.33
C GLU A 282 4.23 15.44 4.58
N ALA A 283 3.41 14.72 5.34
CA ALA A 283 2.28 13.98 4.84
C ALA A 283 1.00 14.76 5.18
N PHE A 284 0.21 15.09 4.18
CA PHE A 284 -1.11 15.71 4.37
C PHE A 284 -2.18 14.65 4.16
N GLU A 285 -2.89 14.31 5.24
CA GLU A 285 -3.88 13.24 5.26
C GLU A 285 -4.98 13.51 6.29
N ASP A 286 -6.11 12.84 6.10
CA ASP A 286 -7.18 12.73 7.08
C ASP A 286 -7.25 11.27 7.51
N ILE A 287 -6.87 10.97 8.75
CA ILE A 287 -6.92 9.63 9.32
C ILE A 287 -8.16 9.59 10.23
N PRO A 288 -9.28 8.98 9.78
CA PRO A 288 -10.53 9.01 10.54
C PRO A 288 -10.62 7.95 11.65
N TYR A 289 -9.64 7.05 11.74
CA TYR A 289 -9.61 5.93 12.69
C TYR A 289 -8.22 5.76 13.31
N ARG A 290 -8.15 4.94 14.36
CA ARG A 290 -6.86 4.60 14.99
C ARG A 290 -6.06 3.71 14.07
N VAL A 291 -4.75 3.92 14.05
CA VAL A 291 -3.81 3.07 13.33
C VAL A 291 -2.78 2.56 14.32
N VAL A 292 -2.34 1.31 14.14
CA VAL A 292 -1.37 0.65 15.00
C VAL A 292 -0.06 0.42 14.27
N SER A 293 1.06 0.57 14.97
CA SER A 293 2.37 0.17 14.47
C SER A 293 2.54 -1.34 14.67
N THR A 294 2.32 -2.12 13.62
CA THR A 294 2.59 -3.57 13.63
C THR A 294 4.08 -3.87 13.81
N VAL A 295 4.94 -2.98 13.31
CA VAL A 295 6.39 -3.03 13.52
C VAL A 295 6.73 -2.90 15.00
N GLY A 296 6.26 -1.85 15.67
CA GLY A 296 6.50 -1.63 17.10
C GLY A 296 5.89 -2.73 17.98
N ILE A 297 4.72 -3.26 17.59
CA ILE A 297 4.08 -4.41 18.24
C ILE A 297 4.95 -5.68 18.12
N ALA A 298 5.44 -6.02 16.92
CA ALA A 298 6.32 -7.18 16.74
C ALA A 298 7.62 -7.06 17.54
N GLN A 299 8.25 -5.88 17.52
CA GLN A 299 9.49 -5.63 18.25
C GLN A 299 9.31 -5.86 19.76
N ARG A 300 8.18 -5.43 20.33
CA ARG A 300 7.84 -5.70 21.74
C ARG A 300 7.53 -7.18 21.99
N PHE A 301 6.81 -7.82 21.09
CA PHE A 301 6.55 -9.26 21.17
C PHE A 301 7.86 -10.06 21.26
N TYR A 302 8.80 -9.82 20.34
CA TYR A 302 10.10 -10.50 20.30
C TYR A 302 11.07 -10.08 21.40
N ALA A 303 10.78 -9.01 22.15
CA ALA A 303 11.51 -8.68 23.37
C ALA A 303 11.22 -9.67 24.52
N VAL A 304 10.10 -10.39 24.47
CA VAL A 304 9.67 -11.34 25.53
C VAL A 304 9.42 -12.77 25.02
N GLN A 305 9.45 -12.99 23.71
CA GLN A 305 9.26 -14.29 23.06
C GLN A 305 10.46 -14.65 22.17
N PRO A 306 10.79 -15.94 22.01
CA PRO A 306 11.77 -16.37 21.02
C PRO A 306 11.26 -16.12 19.59
N ASP A 307 12.19 -15.97 18.64
CA ASP A 307 11.87 -15.91 17.21
C ASP A 307 11.52 -17.30 16.68
N SER A 308 10.30 -17.76 16.95
CA SER A 308 9.80 -19.10 16.60
C SER A 308 8.37 -19.10 16.05
N PHE A 309 7.88 -17.94 15.60
CA PHE A 309 6.50 -17.74 15.17
C PHE A 309 6.47 -17.32 13.71
N ASP A 310 5.78 -18.09 12.87
CA ASP A 310 5.62 -17.78 11.46
C ASP A 310 4.53 -16.70 11.26
N GLN A 311 3.52 -16.65 12.13
CA GLN A 311 2.44 -15.66 12.06
C GLN A 311 2.14 -15.07 13.45
N LEU A 312 1.84 -13.77 13.50
CA LEU A 312 1.38 -13.09 14.72
C LEU A 312 -0.09 -12.69 14.59
N VAL A 313 -0.91 -13.04 15.59
CA VAL A 313 -2.33 -12.67 15.64
C VAL A 313 -2.51 -11.45 16.53
N LEU A 314 -3.01 -10.35 15.95
CA LEU A 314 -3.28 -9.10 16.66
C LEU A 314 -4.76 -8.97 16.97
N ILE A 315 -5.09 -8.86 18.26
CA ILE A 315 -6.43 -8.54 18.77
C ILE A 315 -6.28 -7.33 19.70
N THR A 316 -7.09 -6.30 19.48
CA THR A 316 -7.11 -5.07 20.29
C THR A 316 -8.26 -5.07 21.31
N ASP A 317 -8.19 -4.15 22.27
CA ASP A 317 -9.28 -3.83 23.20
C ASP A 317 -10.18 -2.66 22.72
N PHE A 318 -9.85 -2.07 21.56
CA PHE A 318 -10.60 -1.02 20.88
C PHE A 318 -10.85 -1.39 19.42
N ASP A 319 -11.93 -0.86 18.82
CA ASP A 319 -12.22 -1.07 17.39
C ASP A 319 -11.09 -0.53 16.50
N LEU A 320 -10.38 -1.44 15.85
CA LEU A 320 -9.21 -1.15 15.03
C LEU A 320 -9.61 -0.85 13.58
N LEU A 321 -10.60 -1.56 13.06
CA LEU A 321 -10.92 -1.55 11.62
C LEU A 321 -12.22 -0.82 11.29
N GLY A 322 -13.11 -0.63 12.26
CA GLY A 322 -14.46 -0.13 12.03
C GLY A 322 -15.36 -1.17 11.33
N ALA A 323 -16.67 -1.09 11.53
CA ALA A 323 -17.60 -1.92 10.76
C ALA A 323 -17.66 -1.48 9.28
N PRO A 324 -17.75 -2.40 8.30
CA PRO A 324 -17.91 -3.86 8.42
C PRO A 324 -16.59 -4.66 8.43
N PHE A 325 -15.43 -4.03 8.60
CA PHE A 325 -14.12 -4.68 8.52
C PHE A 325 -13.83 -5.50 9.78
N GLY A 326 -13.50 -6.77 9.56
CA GLY A 326 -13.36 -7.76 10.62
C GLY A 326 -11.95 -8.29 10.75
N ALA A 327 -11.27 -8.53 9.63
CA ALA A 327 -9.90 -9.01 9.64
C ALA A 327 -9.16 -8.76 8.33
N PHE A 328 -7.83 -8.83 8.36
CA PHE A 328 -6.98 -8.88 7.17
C PHE A 328 -5.60 -9.48 7.51
N TYR A 329 -4.88 -9.92 6.48
CA TYR A 329 -3.50 -10.38 6.57
C TYR A 329 -2.52 -9.33 6.05
N GLN A 330 -1.43 -9.11 6.78
CA GLN A 330 -0.33 -8.25 6.37
C GLN A 330 0.93 -9.10 6.17
N PHE A 331 1.40 -9.21 4.93
CA PHE A 331 2.66 -9.90 4.63
C PHE A 331 3.84 -9.15 5.23
N VAL A 332 4.83 -9.87 5.78
CA VAL A 332 6.13 -9.36 6.25
C VAL A 332 7.27 -9.97 5.45
N ARG A 333 7.11 -11.21 5.00
CA ARG A 333 8.05 -11.94 4.16
C ARG A 333 7.29 -12.79 3.14
N ASN A 334 7.93 -13.02 2.00
CA ASN A 334 7.58 -14.10 1.08
C ASN A 334 8.88 -14.67 0.47
N ASP A 335 9.11 -15.96 0.61
CA ASP A 335 10.19 -16.68 -0.07
C ASP A 335 9.68 -17.73 -1.06
N ILE A 336 8.36 -17.82 -1.24
CA ILE A 336 7.68 -18.77 -2.11
C ILE A 336 7.41 -18.14 -3.47
N GLN A 337 7.79 -18.86 -4.53
CA GLN A 337 7.50 -18.46 -5.91
C GLN A 337 6.15 -19.01 -6.37
N GLY A 338 5.50 -18.29 -7.29
CA GLY A 338 4.25 -18.76 -7.93
C GLY A 338 2.96 -18.40 -7.19
N LEU A 339 3.05 -17.67 -6.07
CA LEU A 339 1.89 -17.19 -5.31
C LEU A 339 1.29 -15.88 -5.85
N GLY A 340 1.79 -15.35 -6.97
CA GLY A 340 1.46 -14.00 -7.43
C GLY A 340 2.04 -12.88 -6.57
N LEU A 341 3.08 -13.20 -5.78
CA LEU A 341 3.86 -12.29 -4.94
C LEU A 341 5.34 -12.40 -5.31
N ASN A 342 6.03 -11.25 -5.30
CA ASN A 342 7.49 -11.24 -5.39
C ASN A 342 8.10 -11.79 -4.11
N ASN A 343 9.34 -12.26 -4.19
CA ASN A 343 10.10 -12.65 -3.01
C ASN A 343 10.64 -11.39 -2.31
N PHE A 344 10.46 -11.29 -1.00
CA PHE A 344 10.98 -10.20 -0.17
C PHE A 344 11.12 -10.65 1.29
N ASP A 345 11.95 -9.96 2.06
CA ASP A 345 12.15 -10.20 3.48
C ASP A 345 12.31 -8.87 4.22
N LEU A 346 11.29 -8.51 5.01
CA LEU A 346 11.28 -7.30 5.84
C LEU A 346 11.33 -7.64 7.34
N THR A 347 11.62 -8.90 7.70
CA THR A 347 11.52 -9.41 9.07
C THR A 347 12.36 -8.65 10.09
N ALA A 348 13.54 -8.17 9.67
CA ALA A 348 14.46 -7.42 10.52
C ALA A 348 13.81 -6.13 11.06
N ASN A 349 12.96 -5.46 10.28
CA ASN A 349 12.24 -4.27 10.74
C ASN A 349 11.29 -4.60 11.90
N TYR A 350 10.70 -5.80 11.91
CA TYR A 350 9.76 -6.27 12.92
C TYR A 350 10.46 -6.91 14.14
N GLY A 351 11.80 -6.95 14.18
CA GLY A 351 12.56 -7.57 15.27
C GLY A 351 12.65 -9.11 15.18
N SER A 352 12.19 -9.71 14.09
CA SER A 352 12.37 -11.13 13.80
C SER A 352 13.72 -11.37 13.11
N ALA A 353 14.34 -12.53 13.34
CA ALA A 353 15.58 -12.97 12.68
C ALA A 353 15.30 -13.80 11.41
N GLY A 354 14.15 -13.56 10.77
CA GLY A 354 13.75 -14.22 9.53
C GLY A 354 12.57 -15.20 9.67
N ARG A 355 12.00 -15.42 10.85
CA ARG A 355 10.90 -16.39 11.01
C ARG A 355 9.53 -15.84 10.63
N LEU A 356 9.27 -14.57 10.91
CA LEU A 356 7.95 -13.97 10.71
C LEU A 356 7.55 -13.88 9.23
N GLN A 357 6.42 -14.48 8.86
CA GLN A 357 5.80 -14.40 7.54
C GLN A 357 4.77 -13.28 7.46
N GLY A 358 3.99 -13.04 8.52
CA GLY A 358 3.01 -11.96 8.53
C GLY A 358 2.17 -11.81 9.79
N PHE A 359 1.23 -10.88 9.71
CA PHE A 359 0.29 -10.52 10.76
C PHE A 359 -1.15 -10.82 10.37
N LEU A 360 -1.92 -11.39 11.29
CA LEU A 360 -3.36 -11.54 11.19
C LEU A 360 -4.00 -10.48 12.08
N HIS A 361 -4.58 -9.46 11.46
CA HIS A 361 -5.34 -8.45 12.17
C HIS A 361 -6.74 -8.98 12.41
N MET A 362 -7.10 -9.28 13.65
CA MET A 362 -8.39 -9.89 14.02
C MET A 362 -9.32 -8.89 14.71
N ASN A 363 -9.16 -7.60 14.41
CA ASN A 363 -9.88 -6.48 15.00
C ASN A 363 -9.84 -6.50 16.54
N PHE A 364 -10.99 -6.37 17.22
CA PHE A 364 -11.06 -6.24 18.69
C PHE A 364 -11.80 -7.38 19.37
N VAL A 365 -11.50 -7.59 20.65
CA VAL A 365 -12.00 -8.74 21.43
C VAL A 365 -13.53 -8.91 21.41
N ASN A 366 -14.28 -7.80 21.36
CA ASN A 366 -15.75 -7.81 21.40
C ASN A 366 -16.39 -7.77 19.99
N TYR A 367 -15.61 -7.82 18.91
CA TYR A 367 -16.13 -7.91 17.55
C TYR A 367 -16.77 -9.27 17.27
N TRP A 368 -16.18 -10.34 17.81
CA TRP A 368 -16.52 -11.72 17.49
C TRP A 368 -17.65 -12.24 18.38
N PRO A 369 -18.71 -12.86 17.82
CA PRO A 369 -19.80 -13.39 18.61
C PRO A 369 -19.38 -14.67 19.36
N ASP A 370 -19.84 -14.83 20.60
CA ASP A 370 -19.57 -16.02 21.42
C ASP A 370 -20.12 -17.32 20.80
N ASN A 371 -21.24 -17.22 20.07
CA ASN A 371 -21.94 -18.36 19.45
C ASN A 371 -22.22 -18.07 17.97
N PRO A 372 -21.21 -18.20 17.10
CA PRO A 372 -21.35 -17.91 15.68
C PRO A 372 -22.23 -18.94 14.96
N ALA A 373 -23.11 -18.47 14.07
CA ALA A 373 -23.83 -19.31 13.12
C ALA A 373 -23.15 -19.22 11.74
N GLY A 374 -22.11 -20.03 11.54
CA GLY A 374 -21.27 -20.00 10.34
C GLY A 374 -20.05 -19.10 10.50
N PHE A 375 -20.20 -17.80 10.25
CA PHE A 375 -19.10 -16.83 10.34
C PHE A 375 -18.54 -16.75 11.77
N SER A 376 -17.37 -17.34 11.99
CA SER A 376 -16.72 -17.47 13.31
C SER A 376 -15.31 -16.89 13.32
N PHE A 377 -14.81 -16.55 14.51
CA PHE A 377 -13.41 -16.18 14.70
C PHE A 377 -12.46 -17.23 14.12
N VAL A 378 -12.74 -18.52 14.29
CA VAL A 378 -11.87 -19.61 13.83
C VAL A 378 -11.84 -19.71 12.31
N ASN A 379 -12.98 -19.59 11.63
CA ASN A 379 -13.02 -19.62 10.17
C ASN A 379 -12.29 -18.41 9.57
N VAL A 380 -12.50 -17.22 10.15
CA VAL A 380 -11.81 -16.01 9.67
C VAL A 380 -10.31 -16.06 10.01
N LEU A 381 -9.92 -16.55 11.18
CA LEU A 381 -8.51 -16.77 11.50
C LEU A 381 -7.87 -17.71 10.47
N GLY A 382 -8.58 -18.76 10.06
CA GLY A 382 -8.15 -19.66 9.00
C GLY A 382 -7.98 -18.96 7.66
N GLN A 383 -8.96 -18.14 7.23
CA GLN A 383 -8.87 -17.32 6.02
C GLN A 383 -7.64 -16.40 6.09
N GLU A 384 -7.48 -15.65 7.18
CA GLU A 384 -6.37 -14.71 7.31
C GLU A 384 -5.02 -15.41 7.38
N ALA A 385 -4.93 -16.59 7.99
CA ALA A 385 -3.72 -17.39 7.96
C ALA A 385 -3.38 -17.87 6.54
N GLU A 386 -4.39 -18.25 5.76
CA GLU A 386 -4.21 -18.80 4.43
C GLU A 386 -3.86 -17.74 3.38
N HIS A 387 -4.10 -16.46 3.64
CA HIS A 387 -3.60 -15.40 2.77
C HIS A 387 -2.10 -15.48 2.48
N GLU A 388 -1.29 -16.04 3.40
CA GLU A 388 0.13 -16.32 3.17
C GLU A 388 0.36 -17.11 1.87
N TRP A 389 -0.54 -18.05 1.52
CA TRP A 389 -0.37 -18.97 0.39
C TRP A 389 -1.42 -18.82 -0.71
N GLY A 390 -2.66 -18.42 -0.39
CA GLY A 390 -3.80 -18.48 -1.31
C GLY A 390 -4.15 -17.17 -2.01
N ALA A 391 -3.65 -16.03 -1.53
CA ALA A 391 -4.26 -14.74 -1.86
C ALA A 391 -4.21 -14.39 -3.36
N PHE A 392 -3.04 -14.44 -3.99
CA PHE A 392 -2.84 -13.88 -5.34
C PHE A 392 -2.47 -14.92 -6.38
N VAL A 393 -2.79 -16.19 -6.12
CA VAL A 393 -2.43 -17.33 -6.97
C VAL A 393 -3.13 -17.20 -8.32
N ARG A 394 -2.34 -17.23 -9.40
CA ARG A 394 -2.83 -17.17 -10.78
C ARG A 394 -2.82 -18.54 -11.43
N SER A 395 -3.69 -18.74 -12.42
CA SER A 395 -3.75 -19.97 -13.21
C SER A 395 -3.32 -19.74 -14.65
N LEU A 396 -3.01 -20.83 -15.35
CA LEU A 396 -2.74 -20.81 -16.78
C LEU A 396 -3.91 -21.47 -17.51
N VAL A 397 -4.59 -20.73 -18.37
CA VAL A 397 -5.63 -21.26 -19.27
C VAL A 397 -5.09 -21.20 -20.69
N ASN A 398 -4.89 -22.37 -21.31
CA ASN A 398 -4.28 -22.51 -22.64
C ASN A 398 -2.89 -21.83 -22.76
N GLY A 399 -2.10 -21.88 -21.69
CA GLY A 399 -0.76 -21.25 -21.64
C GLY A 399 -0.77 -19.73 -21.44
N VAL A 400 -1.96 -19.13 -21.25
CA VAL A 400 -2.10 -17.71 -20.92
C VAL A 400 -2.43 -17.58 -19.44
N GLU A 401 -1.69 -16.72 -18.75
CA GLU A 401 -1.94 -16.43 -17.34
C GLU A 401 -3.26 -15.69 -17.15
N THR A 402 -3.98 -16.04 -16.09
CA THR A 402 -5.29 -15.49 -15.81
C THR A 402 -5.60 -15.49 -14.31
N ASP A 403 -6.38 -14.49 -13.90
CA ASP A 403 -6.94 -14.37 -12.56
C ASP A 403 -8.30 -15.05 -12.39
N LEU A 404 -8.80 -15.81 -13.39
CA LEU A 404 -10.18 -16.35 -13.38
C LEU A 404 -10.55 -17.18 -12.14
N ILE A 405 -9.53 -17.74 -11.47
CA ILE A 405 -9.68 -18.50 -10.22
C ILE A 405 -9.78 -17.61 -8.98
N LEU A 406 -9.61 -16.30 -9.12
CA LEU A 406 -9.67 -15.29 -8.06
C LEU A 406 -10.96 -14.46 -8.12
N GLY A 407 -11.37 -13.98 -6.96
CA GLY A 407 -12.55 -13.16 -6.73
C GLY A 407 -12.22 -11.90 -5.94
N ARG A 408 -12.74 -11.82 -4.70
CA ARG A 408 -12.74 -10.60 -3.89
C ARG A 408 -11.34 -10.03 -3.68
N SER A 409 -11.13 -8.78 -4.10
CA SER A 409 -9.84 -8.07 -4.09
C SER A 409 -8.69 -8.82 -4.81
N LEU A 410 -9.03 -9.76 -5.70
CA LEU A 410 -8.13 -10.78 -6.23
C LEU A 410 -7.33 -11.52 -5.14
N GLY A 411 -7.79 -11.47 -3.89
CA GLY A 411 -7.12 -12.01 -2.70
C GLY A 411 -7.76 -13.29 -2.18
N HIS A 412 -8.80 -13.79 -2.86
CA HIS A 412 -9.62 -14.94 -2.46
C HIS A 412 -10.00 -15.75 -3.68
N TRP A 413 -10.36 -17.01 -3.48
CA TRP A 413 -10.88 -17.85 -4.53
C TRP A 413 -12.19 -17.31 -5.11
N SER A 414 -12.29 -17.36 -6.43
CA SER A 414 -13.50 -17.02 -7.18
C SER A 414 -14.68 -17.83 -6.67
N PHE A 415 -15.85 -17.20 -6.52
CA PHE A 415 -17.11 -17.88 -6.18
C PHE A 415 -17.38 -19.12 -7.06
N TYR A 416 -16.90 -19.12 -8.30
CA TYR A 416 -17.10 -20.19 -9.28
C TYR A 416 -15.99 -21.26 -9.29
N LEU A 417 -14.98 -21.14 -8.44
CA LEU A 417 -13.95 -22.17 -8.25
C LEU A 417 -14.46 -23.23 -7.27
N ASP A 418 -14.32 -24.50 -7.65
CA ASP A 418 -14.52 -25.63 -6.76
C ASP A 418 -13.33 -25.79 -5.82
N THR A 419 -13.49 -25.29 -4.60
CA THR A 419 -12.48 -25.32 -3.54
C THR A 419 -12.83 -26.27 -2.42
N ASP A 420 -13.84 -27.14 -2.60
CA ASP A 420 -14.39 -27.99 -1.55
C ASP A 420 -14.74 -27.21 -0.26
N GLY A 421 -15.14 -25.94 -0.39
CA GLY A 421 -15.55 -25.09 0.72
C GLY A 421 -14.40 -24.44 1.51
N SER A 422 -13.30 -24.08 0.83
CA SER A 422 -12.14 -23.41 1.42
C SER A 422 -12.52 -22.18 2.28
N VAL A 423 -11.74 -21.94 3.34
CA VAL A 423 -11.80 -20.69 4.11
C VAL A 423 -11.19 -19.51 3.35
N MET A 424 -10.41 -19.72 2.29
CA MET A 424 -10.06 -18.67 1.30
C MET A 424 -11.14 -18.41 0.25
N GLU A 425 -12.39 -18.72 0.61
CA GLU A 425 -13.59 -18.61 -0.22
C GLU A 425 -13.68 -19.66 -1.35
N GLY A 426 -14.35 -19.31 -2.46
CA GLY A 426 -14.88 -20.29 -3.40
C GLY A 426 -16.00 -21.14 -2.78
N ASN A 427 -16.39 -22.22 -3.44
CA ASN A 427 -17.42 -23.12 -2.90
C ASN A 427 -17.05 -24.58 -3.18
N GLY A 428 -17.64 -25.50 -2.42
CA GLY A 428 -17.72 -26.90 -2.83
C GLY A 428 -18.85 -27.05 -3.83
N TRP A 429 -18.52 -27.25 -5.11
CA TRP A 429 -19.47 -27.33 -6.20
C TRP A 429 -19.77 -28.78 -6.59
N GLN A 430 -21.06 -29.14 -6.59
CA GLN A 430 -21.54 -30.38 -7.18
C GLN A 430 -21.95 -30.15 -8.63
N ASP A 431 -21.37 -30.90 -9.57
CA ASP A 431 -21.83 -30.96 -10.97
C ASP A 431 -23.10 -31.83 -11.08
N ASN A 432 -24.18 -31.27 -11.62
CA ASN A 432 -25.46 -31.95 -11.78
C ASN A 432 -25.55 -32.78 -13.09
N GLY A 433 -24.51 -32.77 -13.93
CA GLY A 433 -24.43 -33.55 -15.16
C GLY A 433 -25.29 -33.03 -16.31
N ASN A 434 -25.89 -31.85 -16.17
CA ASN A 434 -26.78 -31.22 -17.16
C ASN A 434 -26.36 -29.77 -17.51
N GLY A 435 -25.11 -29.40 -17.20
CA GLY A 435 -24.60 -28.05 -17.39
C GLY A 435 -24.95 -27.08 -16.26
N THR A 436 -25.56 -27.56 -15.17
CA THR A 436 -25.73 -26.81 -13.92
C THR A 436 -24.88 -27.40 -12.80
N PHE A 437 -24.55 -26.54 -11.85
CA PHE A 437 -23.74 -26.85 -10.68
C PHE A 437 -24.44 -26.30 -9.44
N THR A 438 -24.36 -26.98 -8.31
CA THR A 438 -24.97 -26.55 -7.05
C THR A 438 -23.94 -26.51 -5.92
N THR A 439 -23.89 -25.42 -5.15
CA THR A 439 -22.99 -25.32 -3.99
C THR A 439 -23.50 -26.20 -2.85
N VAL A 440 -22.63 -27.07 -2.34
CA VAL A 440 -22.95 -28.00 -1.25
C VAL A 440 -22.14 -27.75 0.02
N ARG A 441 -21.04 -27.00 -0.08
CA ARG A 441 -20.21 -26.56 1.05
C ARG A 441 -19.68 -25.14 0.79
N SER A 442 -19.45 -24.38 1.85
CA SER A 442 -18.89 -23.04 1.80
C SER A 442 -18.18 -22.70 3.11
N PHE A 443 -16.98 -22.12 3.03
CA PHE A 443 -16.30 -21.46 4.15
C PHE A 443 -16.14 -22.31 5.43
N ASP A 444 -15.63 -23.54 5.28
CA ASP A 444 -15.68 -24.57 6.32
C ASP A 444 -14.28 -25.09 6.72
N ASN A 445 -13.37 -25.27 5.77
CA ASN A 445 -12.08 -25.95 6.00
C ASN A 445 -10.95 -25.43 5.11
N PHE A 446 -9.71 -25.89 5.35
CA PHE A 446 -8.66 -25.86 4.33
C PHE A 446 -8.89 -27.01 3.34
N SER A 447 -8.97 -26.67 2.06
CA SER A 447 -9.11 -27.60 0.95
C SER A 447 -7.81 -28.36 0.68
N LEU A 448 -7.88 -29.40 -0.15
CA LEU A 448 -6.67 -30.09 -0.59
C LEU A 448 -5.78 -29.19 -1.47
N LEU A 449 -6.38 -28.29 -2.26
CA LEU A 449 -5.64 -27.28 -3.02
C LEU A 449 -4.88 -26.34 -2.07
N ASP A 450 -5.51 -25.93 -0.98
CA ASP A 450 -4.92 -25.05 0.02
C ASP A 450 -3.71 -25.73 0.67
N HIS A 451 -3.85 -27.01 1.06
CA HIS A 451 -2.74 -27.81 1.58
C HIS A 451 -1.56 -27.95 0.60
N TYR A 452 -1.82 -28.01 -0.71
CA TYR A 452 -0.76 -28.02 -1.71
C TYR A 452 -0.01 -26.69 -1.76
N LEU A 453 -0.74 -25.57 -1.74
CA LEU A 453 -0.15 -24.23 -1.73
C LEU A 453 0.66 -23.98 -0.44
N MET A 454 0.22 -24.53 0.69
CA MET A 454 0.95 -24.53 1.96
C MET A 454 2.20 -25.45 1.97
N GLY A 455 2.39 -26.26 0.92
CA GLY A 455 3.47 -27.27 0.87
C GLY A 455 3.25 -28.48 1.79
N LEU A 456 2.03 -28.67 2.31
CA LEU A 456 1.65 -29.79 3.17
C LEU A 456 1.31 -31.06 2.38
N ARG A 457 1.04 -30.92 1.08
CA ARG A 457 0.74 -32.04 0.17
C ARG A 457 1.44 -31.89 -1.17
N PRO A 458 1.89 -33.00 -1.79
CA PRO A 458 2.42 -32.96 -3.14
C PRO A 458 1.29 -32.90 -4.19
N ALA A 459 1.60 -32.46 -5.41
CA ALA A 459 0.62 -32.22 -6.47
C ALA A 459 -0.17 -33.50 -6.85
N GLU A 460 0.45 -34.67 -6.73
CA GLU A 460 -0.15 -35.96 -7.09
C GLU A 460 -1.27 -36.40 -6.14
N GLU A 461 -1.34 -35.81 -4.94
CA GLU A 461 -2.41 -36.06 -3.97
C GLU A 461 -3.61 -35.13 -4.17
N ILE A 462 -3.52 -34.15 -5.07
CA ILE A 462 -4.56 -33.16 -5.27
C ILE A 462 -5.54 -33.68 -6.32
N PRO A 463 -6.81 -33.97 -5.94
CA PRO A 463 -7.79 -34.40 -6.91
C PRO A 463 -8.06 -33.29 -7.93
N PRO A 464 -8.52 -33.63 -9.15
CA PRO A 464 -8.95 -32.63 -10.11
C PRO A 464 -10.06 -31.77 -9.51
N PHE A 465 -9.81 -30.47 -9.42
CA PHE A 465 -10.82 -29.44 -9.13
C PHE A 465 -11.23 -28.77 -10.44
N PHE A 466 -12.18 -27.84 -10.39
CA PHE A 466 -12.64 -27.17 -11.60
C PHE A 466 -13.11 -25.74 -11.35
N LEU A 467 -13.01 -24.93 -12.40
CA LEU A 467 -13.66 -23.62 -12.50
C LEU A 467 -14.94 -23.77 -13.33
N ILE A 468 -16.03 -23.15 -12.89
CA ILE A 468 -17.24 -23.01 -13.70
C ILE A 468 -17.10 -21.78 -14.58
N ASP A 469 -16.98 -22.00 -15.89
CA ASP A 469 -16.98 -20.95 -16.90
C ASP A 469 -18.41 -20.48 -17.18
N VAL A 470 -18.76 -19.34 -16.61
CA VAL A 470 -20.06 -18.70 -16.77
C VAL A 470 -19.94 -17.57 -17.79
N PRO A 471 -20.66 -17.63 -18.92
CA PRO A 471 -20.59 -16.58 -19.95
C PRO A 471 -20.92 -15.19 -19.40
N GLY A 472 -20.02 -14.23 -19.62
CA GLY A 472 -20.21 -12.83 -19.22
C GLY A 472 -20.04 -12.56 -17.73
N VAL A 473 -19.45 -13.49 -16.97
CA VAL A 473 -19.21 -13.28 -15.53
C VAL A 473 -18.25 -12.11 -15.29
N THR A 474 -18.61 -11.24 -14.36
CA THR A 474 -17.79 -10.08 -13.97
C THR A 474 -16.98 -10.38 -12.71
N LEU A 475 -15.93 -9.59 -12.44
CA LEU A 475 -15.20 -9.67 -11.17
C LEU A 475 -16.12 -9.50 -9.95
N THR A 476 -17.14 -8.65 -10.04
CA THR A 476 -18.15 -8.49 -8.97
C THR A 476 -18.87 -9.81 -8.65
N GLN A 477 -19.23 -10.59 -9.68
CA GLN A 477 -19.88 -11.90 -9.49
C GLN A 477 -18.88 -12.94 -8.97
N ARG A 478 -17.62 -12.90 -9.42
CA ARG A 478 -16.54 -13.74 -8.86
C ARG A 478 -16.24 -13.42 -7.40
N SER A 479 -16.49 -12.19 -6.96
CA SER A 479 -16.23 -11.68 -5.60
C SER A 479 -17.38 -11.93 -4.62
N ALA A 480 -18.41 -12.69 -5.01
CA ALA A 480 -19.50 -13.03 -4.10
C ALA A 480 -18.99 -13.92 -2.96
N PHE A 481 -19.45 -13.65 -1.73
CA PHE A 481 -19.12 -14.48 -0.58
C PHE A 481 -19.68 -15.91 -0.76
N PRO A 482 -18.97 -16.95 -0.30
CA PRO A 482 -19.43 -18.34 -0.37
C PRO A 482 -20.80 -18.57 0.27
N GLN A 483 -21.60 -19.46 -0.32
CA GLN A 483 -22.94 -19.80 0.19
C GLN A 483 -23.41 -21.15 -0.34
N THR A 484 -24.10 -21.93 0.49
CA THR A 484 -24.69 -23.24 0.11
C THR A 484 -26.07 -23.11 -0.56
N GLY A 485 -26.41 -24.02 -1.46
CA GLY A 485 -27.72 -24.12 -2.10
C GLY A 485 -27.91 -23.23 -3.32
N VAL A 486 -26.86 -22.56 -3.79
CA VAL A 486 -26.89 -21.73 -5.01
C VAL A 486 -26.63 -22.60 -6.23
N THR A 487 -27.35 -22.34 -7.32
CA THR A 487 -27.15 -23.03 -8.60
C THR A 487 -26.61 -22.08 -9.66
N ALA A 488 -25.57 -22.50 -10.37
CA ALA A 488 -25.00 -21.80 -11.52
C ALA A 488 -25.12 -22.66 -12.79
N THR A 489 -25.20 -22.01 -13.96
CA THR A 489 -25.17 -22.68 -15.27
C THR A 489 -23.89 -22.26 -15.98
N GLY A 490 -23.14 -23.22 -16.50
CA GLY A 490 -21.86 -22.93 -17.15
C GLY A 490 -21.17 -24.16 -17.72
N VAL A 491 -19.90 -24.01 -18.07
CA VAL A 491 -19.06 -25.10 -18.58
C VAL A 491 -17.98 -25.43 -17.57
N LYS A 492 -17.81 -26.71 -17.26
CA LYS A 492 -16.73 -27.18 -16.39
C LYS A 492 -15.37 -27.03 -17.09
N ARG A 493 -14.42 -26.34 -16.45
CA ARG A 493 -13.01 -26.26 -16.87
C ARG A 493 -12.12 -26.87 -15.79
N THR A 494 -11.35 -27.89 -16.14
CA THR A 494 -10.40 -28.61 -15.25
C THR A 494 -8.97 -28.28 -15.60
#